data_AF-A0A484ZUR8-F1
#
_entry.id   AF-A0A484ZUR8-F1
#
_cell.length_a   1.000
_cell.length_b   1.000
_cell.length_c   1.000
_cell.angle_alpha   90.00
_cell.angle_beta   90.00
_cell.angle_gamma   90.00
#
_symmetry.space_group_name_H-M   'P 1'
#
loop_
_entity.id
_entity.type
_entity.pdbx_description
1 polymer ?
#
loop_
_entity_poly.entity_id
_entity_poly.type
_entity_poly.pdbx_seq_one_letter_code
_entity_poly.pdbx_strand_id
1 'polypeptide(L)'
;MKKKVILLSMFVVAILLSGCATESSRSVEVAKVASYNTPYSGQRSAISVGKFDNRSSYMNGVFSDGVDRLGNQSKTILVTHLQQTGRFNVLDRTNMEEIKAEAVLKEKPKRLKVPAM
;
A
#
# COMPACT_ATOMS: atom_id res chain seq x y z
N MET A 1 -58.27 26.13 4.76
CA MET A 1 -57.26 26.03 3.68
C MET A 1 -55.81 26.15 4.19
N LYS A 2 -55.51 27.01 5.17
CA LYS A 2 -54.15 27.18 5.75
C LYS A 2 -53.49 25.89 6.29
N LYS A 3 -54.25 25.01 6.97
CA LYS A 3 -53.73 23.72 7.47
C LYS A 3 -53.26 22.77 6.35
N LYS A 4 -53.92 22.77 5.20
CA LYS A 4 -53.53 21.94 4.04
C LYS A 4 -52.24 22.44 3.40
N VAL A 5 -52.03 23.77 3.38
CA VAL A 5 -50.80 24.40 2.86
C VAL A 5 -49.61 24.11 3.76
N ILE A 6 -49.79 24.14 5.09
CA ILE A 6 -48.72 23.83 6.05
C ILE A 6 -48.29 22.35 5.94
N LEU A 7 -49.26 21.43 5.83
CA LEU A 7 -48.98 19.99 5.65
C LEU A 7 -48.24 19.72 4.34
N LEU A 8 -48.61 20.39 3.25
CA LEU A 8 -47.93 20.26 1.96
C LEU A 8 -46.49 20.78 2.03
N SER A 9 -46.27 21.93 2.68
CA SER A 9 -44.92 22.49 2.87
C SER A 9 -44.01 21.57 3.66
N MET A 10 -44.53 20.93 4.72
CA MET A 10 -43.76 20.01 5.55
C MET A 10 -43.37 18.74 4.80
N PHE A 11 -44.26 18.24 3.92
CA PHE A 11 -43.99 17.09 3.08
C PHE A 11 -42.91 17.38 2.02
N VAL A 12 -42.95 18.56 1.41
CA VAL A 12 -41.93 19.00 0.44
C VAL A 12 -40.55 19.11 1.09
N VAL A 13 -40.47 19.65 2.30
CA VAL A 13 -39.20 19.73 3.05
C VAL A 13 -38.66 18.34 3.40
N ALA A 14 -39.52 17.40 3.81
CA ALA A 14 -39.10 16.04 4.13
C ALA A 14 -38.49 15.30 2.92
N ILE A 15 -39.03 15.52 1.72
CA ILE A 15 -38.48 14.94 0.47
C ILE A 15 -37.13 15.57 0.12
N LEU A 16 -36.99 16.90 0.29
CA LEU A 16 -35.75 17.61 -0.01
C LEU A 16 -34.59 17.20 0.91
N LEU A 17 -34.87 16.79 2.15
CA LEU A 17 -33.85 16.29 3.09
C LEU A 17 -33.53 14.80 2.91
N SER A 18 -34.31 14.05 2.12
CA SER A 18 -34.06 12.63 1.83
C SER A 18 -33.03 12.43 0.70
N GLY A 19 -31.86 13.07 0.83
CA GLY A 19 -30.71 12.78 -0.03
C GLY A 19 -30.06 11.48 0.42
N CYS A 20 -30.27 10.39 -0.33
CA CYS A 20 -29.55 9.14 -0.11
C CYS A 20 -28.11 9.34 -0.62
N ALA A 21 -27.18 9.64 0.28
CA ALA A 21 -25.76 9.57 -0.03
C ALA A 21 -25.37 8.10 -0.20
N THR A 22 -25.65 7.55 -1.38
CA THR A 22 -25.16 6.22 -1.77
C THR A 22 -23.64 6.31 -1.92
N GLU A 23 -22.94 5.94 -0.86
CA GLU A 23 -21.48 5.79 -0.88
C GLU A 23 -21.12 4.57 -1.73
N SER A 24 -20.59 4.82 -2.92
CA SER A 24 -20.09 3.75 -3.78
C SER A 24 -18.66 3.43 -3.40
N SER A 25 -18.47 2.37 -2.61
CA SER A 25 -17.16 1.75 -2.42
C SER A 25 -16.93 0.74 -3.54
N ARG A 26 -16.03 1.08 -4.48
CA ARG A 26 -15.51 0.12 -5.46
C ARG A 26 -14.11 -0.27 -5.07
N SER A 27 -13.84 -1.57 -4.93
CA SER A 27 -12.46 -2.02 -4.87
C SER A 27 -11.86 -1.81 -6.26
N VAL A 28 -10.74 -1.09 -6.34
CA VAL A 28 -10.02 -0.93 -7.59
C VAL A 28 -9.29 -2.25 -7.83
N GLU A 29 -9.64 -2.95 -8.91
CA GLU A 29 -8.95 -4.17 -9.27
C GLU A 29 -7.45 -3.88 -9.50
N VAL A 30 -6.60 -4.60 -8.76
CA VAL A 30 -5.15 -4.44 -8.83
C VAL A 30 -4.68 -5.00 -10.17
N ALA A 31 -4.01 -4.17 -10.98
CA ALA A 31 -3.41 -4.59 -12.24
C ALA A 31 -2.39 -5.71 -12.00
N LYS A 32 -2.67 -6.91 -12.51
CA LYS A 32 -1.74 -8.05 -12.48
C LYS A 32 -0.76 -7.96 -13.64
N VAL A 33 0.47 -8.44 -13.46
CA VAL A 33 1.44 -8.54 -14.57
C VAL A 33 0.93 -9.48 -15.65
N ALA A 34 1.21 -9.18 -16.92
CA ALA A 34 0.81 -10.03 -18.05
C ALA A 34 1.39 -11.45 -18.00
N SER A 35 2.53 -11.63 -17.31
CA SER A 35 3.13 -12.94 -17.06
C SER A 35 2.62 -13.64 -15.80
N TYR A 36 1.59 -13.10 -15.15
CA TYR A 36 1.01 -13.72 -13.97
C TYR A 36 0.44 -15.08 -14.38
N ASN A 37 0.92 -16.15 -13.73
CA ASN A 37 0.59 -17.54 -14.03
C ASN A 37 1.24 -18.15 -15.30
N THR A 38 2.24 -17.50 -15.91
CA THR A 38 3.05 -18.13 -16.96
C THR A 38 4.28 -18.82 -16.36
N PRO A 39 4.44 -20.16 -16.50
CA PRO A 39 5.61 -20.84 -15.98
C PRO A 39 6.87 -20.38 -16.71
N TYR A 40 7.90 -19.98 -15.94
CA TYR A 40 9.22 -19.63 -16.46
C TYR A 40 10.23 -20.65 -15.94
N SER A 41 10.93 -21.34 -16.86
CA SER A 41 11.93 -22.37 -16.54
C SER A 41 13.38 -21.92 -16.84
N GLY A 42 13.58 -20.65 -17.20
CA GLY A 42 14.92 -20.12 -17.49
C GLY A 42 15.71 -19.77 -16.21
N GLN A 43 17.00 -19.50 -16.38
CA GLN A 43 17.84 -19.02 -15.28
C GLN A 43 17.33 -17.65 -14.78
N ARG A 44 17.27 -17.48 -13.46
CA ARG A 44 16.85 -16.21 -12.84
C ARG A 44 18.00 -15.20 -12.88
N SER A 45 17.72 -13.99 -13.35
CA SER A 45 18.68 -12.89 -13.33
C SER A 45 18.64 -12.16 -11.98
N ALA A 46 19.79 -11.87 -11.41
CA ALA A 46 19.86 -11.08 -10.18
C ALA A 46 19.56 -9.61 -10.48
N ILE A 47 18.65 -9.00 -9.73
CA ILE A 47 18.30 -7.59 -9.84
C ILE A 47 18.21 -6.96 -8.47
N SER A 48 18.70 -5.73 -8.32
CA SER A 48 18.50 -4.95 -7.09
C SER A 48 17.56 -3.80 -7.37
N VAL A 49 16.59 -3.60 -6.48
CA VAL A 49 15.64 -2.48 -6.55
C VAL A 49 16.09 -1.41 -5.57
N GLY A 50 16.38 -0.22 -6.10
CA GLY A 50 16.80 0.94 -5.32
C GLY A 50 15.65 1.62 -4.55
N LYS A 51 15.97 2.76 -3.93
CA LYS A 51 14.95 3.63 -3.34
C LYS A 51 14.15 4.31 -4.46
N PHE A 52 12.87 4.51 -4.21
CA PHE A 52 11.97 5.24 -5.10
C PHE A 52 11.75 6.61 -4.48
N ASP A 53 11.98 7.66 -5.27
CA ASP A 53 11.77 9.04 -4.83
C ASP A 53 10.50 9.59 -5.50
N ASN A 54 9.50 9.95 -4.69
CA ASN A 54 8.31 10.63 -5.16
C ASN A 54 8.61 12.12 -5.48
N ARG A 55 8.79 12.43 -6.76
CA ARG A 55 8.94 13.80 -7.27
C ARG A 55 7.61 14.51 -7.58
N SER A 56 6.47 13.89 -7.28
CA SER A 56 5.16 14.51 -7.46
C SER A 56 4.80 15.41 -6.28
N SER A 57 3.72 16.19 -6.40
CA SER A 57 3.19 16.97 -5.29
C SER A 57 2.36 16.14 -4.29
N TYR A 58 2.09 14.86 -4.59
CA TYR A 58 1.23 14.01 -3.78
C TYR A 58 1.87 13.71 -2.42
N MET A 59 1.15 14.04 -1.34
CA MET A 59 1.59 13.87 0.06
C MET A 59 2.96 14.47 0.39
N ASN A 60 3.39 15.50 -0.35
CA ASN A 60 4.66 16.22 -0.12
C ASN A 60 4.44 17.66 0.40
N GLY A 61 3.26 17.95 0.96
CA GLY A 61 2.93 19.26 1.52
C GLY A 61 3.45 19.48 2.95
N VAL A 62 3.30 20.70 3.46
CA VAL A 62 3.75 21.09 4.82
C VAL A 62 3.11 20.29 5.97
N PHE A 63 1.98 19.64 5.72
CA PHE A 63 1.27 18.78 6.68
C PHE A 63 1.56 17.28 6.48
N SER A 64 2.54 16.94 5.65
CA SER A 64 2.99 15.56 5.47
C SER A 64 3.81 15.10 6.68
N ASP A 65 3.72 13.81 6.99
CA ASP A 65 4.56 13.14 8.00
C ASP A 65 6.02 12.97 7.53
N GLY A 66 6.36 13.46 6.32
CA GLY A 66 7.69 13.38 5.72
C GLY A 66 8.02 11.98 5.19
N VAL A 67 7.09 11.03 5.30
CA VAL A 67 7.28 9.66 4.84
C VAL A 67 6.84 9.56 3.39
N ASP A 68 7.75 9.15 2.50
CA ASP A 68 7.41 8.92 1.10
C ASP A 68 6.60 7.62 0.91
N ARG A 69 5.31 7.70 1.22
CA ARG A 69 4.36 6.58 1.10
C ARG A 69 4.22 6.13 -0.35
N LEU A 70 4.22 7.05 -1.31
CA LEU A 70 4.05 6.74 -2.72
C LEU A 70 5.27 6.02 -3.28
N GLY A 71 6.47 6.52 -2.98
CA GLY A 71 7.73 5.86 -3.34
C GLY A 71 7.82 4.46 -2.72
N ASN A 72 7.53 4.33 -1.42
CA ASN A 72 7.55 3.04 -0.72
C ASN A 72 6.55 2.03 -1.30
N GLN A 73 5.32 2.45 -1.59
CA GLN A 73 4.31 1.58 -2.21
C GLN A 73 4.71 1.17 -3.63
N SER A 74 5.23 2.11 -4.43
CA SER A 74 5.69 1.84 -5.79
C SER A 74 6.82 0.83 -5.82
N LYS A 75 7.77 0.91 -4.88
CA LYS A 75 8.82 -0.09 -4.70
C LYS A 75 8.23 -1.49 -4.43
N THR A 76 7.30 -1.59 -3.48
CA THR A 76 6.63 -2.87 -3.16
C THR A 76 5.89 -3.46 -4.37
N ILE A 77 5.19 -2.63 -5.14
CA ILE A 77 4.50 -3.06 -6.36
C ILE A 77 5.52 -3.62 -7.37
N LEU A 78 6.61 -2.90 -7.64
CA LEU A 78 7.63 -3.38 -8.58
C LEU A 78 8.26 -4.69 -8.12
N VAL A 79 8.63 -4.79 -6.84
CA VAL A 79 9.21 -6.03 -6.27
C VAL A 79 8.23 -7.19 -6.43
N THR A 80 6.95 -6.98 -6.10
CA THR A 80 5.89 -7.98 -6.26
C THR A 80 5.76 -8.41 -7.72
N HIS A 81 5.79 -7.46 -8.66
CA HIS A 81 5.70 -7.74 -10.08
C HIS A 81 6.89 -8.58 -10.57
N LEU A 82 8.11 -8.21 -10.18
CA LEU A 82 9.33 -8.96 -10.51
C LEU A 82 9.28 -10.38 -9.95
N GLN A 83 8.82 -10.56 -8.71
CA GLN A 83 8.64 -11.88 -8.09
C GLN A 83 7.57 -12.71 -8.81
N GLN A 84 6.43 -12.12 -9.16
CA GLN A 84 5.34 -12.77 -9.90
C GLN A 84 5.78 -13.25 -11.28
N THR A 85 6.76 -12.60 -11.91
CA THR A 85 7.29 -13.07 -13.20
C THR A 85 8.10 -14.36 -13.09
N GLY A 86 8.63 -14.70 -11.91
CA GLY A 86 9.51 -15.85 -11.70
C GLY A 86 10.90 -15.75 -12.37
N ARG A 87 11.20 -14.63 -13.05
CA ARG A 87 12.39 -14.43 -13.89
C ARG A 87 13.59 -13.82 -13.16
N PHE A 88 13.37 -13.26 -11.97
CA PHE A 88 14.38 -12.48 -11.26
C PHE A 88 14.61 -12.98 -9.84
N ASN A 89 15.86 -12.88 -9.39
CA ASN A 89 16.22 -12.95 -7.98
C ASN A 89 16.34 -11.51 -7.46
N VAL A 90 15.30 -11.02 -6.78
CA VAL A 90 15.22 -9.64 -6.31
C VAL A 90 16.02 -9.49 -5.02
N LEU A 91 17.11 -8.73 -5.08
CA LEU A 91 18.01 -8.48 -3.96
C LEU A 91 17.58 -7.22 -3.20
N ASP A 92 17.27 -7.39 -1.92
CA ASP A 92 16.95 -6.29 -1.01
C ASP A 92 18.23 -5.65 -0.47
N ARG A 93 18.80 -4.73 -1.24
CA ARG A 93 20.03 -4.03 -0.85
C ARG A 93 19.78 -2.89 0.14
N THR A 94 18.52 -2.49 0.33
CA THR A 94 18.17 -1.38 1.23
C THR A 94 18.18 -1.78 2.69
N ASN A 95 17.93 -3.06 3.00
CA ASN A 95 17.94 -3.57 4.37
C ASN A 95 19.28 -4.25 4.72
N MET A 96 20.33 -4.08 3.91
CA MET A 96 21.63 -4.70 4.18
C MET A 96 22.25 -4.23 5.50
N GLU A 97 21.92 -3.04 6.00
CA GLU A 97 22.36 -2.56 7.32
C GLU A 97 21.64 -3.30 8.46
N GLU A 98 20.33 -3.49 8.34
CA GLU A 98 19.53 -4.28 9.29
C GLU A 98 19.92 -5.75 9.25
N ILE A 99 20.08 -6.33 8.05
CA ILE A 99 20.56 -7.72 7.86
C ILE A 99 21.97 -7.89 8.44
N LYS A 100 22.85 -6.90 8.31
CA LYS A 100 24.17 -6.92 8.97
C LYS A 100 24.02 -6.85 10.49
N ALA A 101 23.15 -6.00 11.02
CA ALA A 101 22.89 -5.93 12.46
C ALA A 101 22.34 -7.26 13.00
N GLU A 102 21.39 -7.88 12.30
CA GLU A 102 20.87 -9.20 12.64
C GLU A 102 21.92 -10.30 12.49
N ALA A 103 22.77 -10.26 11.46
CA ALA A 103 23.88 -11.21 11.29
C ALA A 103 24.89 -11.10 12.43
N VAL A 104 25.26 -9.89 12.84
CA VAL A 104 26.14 -9.64 14.00
C VAL A 104 25.52 -10.14 15.30
N LEU A 105 24.19 -10.04 15.46
CA LEU A 105 23.48 -10.62 16.59
C LEU A 105 23.43 -12.15 16.51
N LYS A 106 23.28 -12.72 15.31
CA LYS A 106 23.20 -14.16 15.04
C LYS A 106 24.56 -14.87 15.19
N GLU A 107 25.65 -14.18 14.90
CA GLU A 107 27.03 -14.65 15.12
C GLU A 107 27.46 -14.62 16.60
N LYS A 108 26.66 -14.03 17.51
CA LYS A 108 26.88 -14.11 18.96
C LYS A 108 26.11 -15.32 19.54
N PRO A 109 26.74 -16.49 19.75
CA PRO A 109 26.06 -17.63 20.34
C PRO A 109 25.65 -17.32 21.79
N LYS A 110 24.32 -17.31 22.01
CA LYS A 110 23.63 -17.71 23.24
C LYS A 110 24.20 -17.17 24.57
N ARG A 111 23.90 -15.91 24.92
CA ARG A 111 23.72 -15.45 26.32
C ARG A 111 22.71 -14.29 26.41
N LEU A 112 21.51 -14.44 25.84
CA LEU A 112 20.40 -13.56 26.18
C LEU A 112 19.47 -14.34 27.10
N LYS A 113 19.61 -14.10 28.40
CA LYS A 113 18.67 -14.58 29.41
C LYS A 113 17.45 -13.67 29.31
N VAL A 114 16.39 -14.16 28.68
CA VAL A 114 15.08 -13.49 28.71
C VAL A 114 14.62 -13.56 30.17
N PRO A 115 14.41 -12.43 30.87
CA PRO A 115 13.73 -12.49 32.15
C PRO A 115 12.29 -12.93 31.87
N ALA A 116 11.92 -14.09 32.42
CA ALA A 116 10.53 -14.52 32.45
C ALA A 116 9.70 -13.44 33.15
N MET A 117 8.62 -13.03 32.50
CA MET A 117 7.51 -12.32 33.13
C MET A 117 6.52 -13.36 33.66
#